data_AF-A0A7C7CBU4-F1
#
_entry.id   AF-A0A7C7CBU4-F1
#
_cell.length_a   1.000
_cell.length_b   1.000
_cell.length_c   1.000
_cell.angle_alpha   90.00
_cell.angle_beta   90.00
_cell.angle_gamma   90.00
#
_symmetry.space_group_name_H-M   'P 1'
#
loop_
_entity.id
_entity.type
_entity.pdbx_description
1 polymer ?
#
loop_
_entity_poly.entity_id
_entity_poly.type
_entity_poly.pdbx_seq_one_letter_code
_entity_poly.pdbx_strand_id
1 'polypeptide(L)' 'MIKESRKKLKLTQVELAPLLGVSVKSIKNYEQGIRTPPKSVLMLLERLVKNKGE' A
#
# COMPACT_ATOMS: atom_id res chain seq x y z
N MET A 1 7.91 4.20 -2.77
CA MET A 1 7.56 2.77 -2.59
C MET A 1 6.05 2.50 -2.58
N ILE A 2 5.28 2.84 -1.53
CA ILE A 2 3.84 2.46 -1.46
C ILE A 2 3.03 2.97 -2.66
N LYS A 3 3.25 4.23 -3.06
CA LYS A 3 2.59 4.83 -4.22
C LYS A 3 2.86 4.12 -5.54
N GLU A 4 4.09 3.66 -5.71
CA GLU A 4 4.53 2.98 -6.94
C GLU A 4 3.94 1.58 -7.01
N SER A 5 4.00 0.82 -5.90
CA SER A 5 3.36 -0.49 -5.79
C SER A 5 1.85 -0.39 -6.02
N ARG A 6 1.18 0.59 -5.42
CA ARG A 6 -0.25 0.84 -5.65
C ARG A 6 -0.58 1.08 -7.12
N LYS A 7 0.22 1.93 -7.79
CA LYS A 7 0.06 2.23 -9.21
C LYS A 7 0.29 1.02 -10.10
N LYS A 8 1.31 0.19 -9.80
CA LYS A 8 1.56 -1.10 -10.49
C LYS A 8 0.36 -2.04 -10.36
N LEU A 9 -0.26 -2.06 -9.17
CA LEU A 9 -1.49 -2.82 -8.91
C LEU A 9 -2.74 -2.20 -9.55
N LYS A 10 -2.66 -1.00 -10.15
CA LYS A 10 -3.81 -0.22 -10.67
C LYS A 10 -4.91 0.02 -9.64
N LEU A 11 -4.54 0.18 -8.37
CA LEU A 11 -5.48 0.42 -7.27
C LEU A 11 -5.57 1.91 -6.92
N THR A 12 -6.72 2.34 -6.41
CA THR A 12 -6.85 3.66 -5.77
C THR A 12 -6.36 3.59 -4.32
N GLN A 13 -6.23 4.74 -3.65
CA GLN A 13 -5.93 4.76 -2.20
C GLN A 13 -7.05 4.09 -1.39
N VAL A 14 -8.30 4.22 -1.84
CA VAL A 14 -9.49 3.64 -1.21
C VAL A 14 -9.49 2.13 -1.37
N GLU A 15 -9.10 1.62 -2.54
CA GLU A 15 -9.00 0.17 -2.79
C GLU A 15 -7.83 -0.48 -2.06
N LEU A 16 -6.70 0.22 -1.92
CA LEU A 16 -5.50 -0.33 -1.27
C LEU A 16 -5.62 -0.38 0.26
N ALA A 17 -6.33 0.58 0.86
CA ALA A 17 -6.50 0.69 2.30
C ALA A 17 -7.03 -0.60 2.98
N PRO A 18 -8.17 -1.17 2.55
CA PRO A 18 -8.70 -2.41 3.15
C PRO A 18 -7.78 -3.61 2.91
N LEU A 19 -7.11 -3.68 1.74
CA LEU A 19 -6.15 -4.77 1.44
C LEU A 19 -4.93 -4.75 2.37
N LEU A 20 -4.57 -3.58 2.89
CA LEU A 20 -3.47 -3.41 3.83
C LEU A 20 -3.93 -3.35 5.30
N GLY A 21 -5.24 -3.48 5.56
CA GLY A 21 -5.80 -3.38 6.92
C GLY A 21 -5.60 -2.02 7.58
N VAL A 22 -5.54 -0.94 6.80
CA VAL A 22 -5.32 0.43 7.30
C VAL A 22 -6.34 1.41 6.73
N SER A 23 -6.45 2.59 7.32
CA SER A 23 -7.32 3.65 6.80
C SER A 23 -6.72 4.31 5.55
N VAL A 24 -7.57 4.86 4.68
CA VAL A 24 -7.17 5.66 3.50
C VAL A 24 -6.27 6.82 3.88
N LYS A 25 -6.54 7.47 5.03
CA LYS A 25 -5.68 8.53 5.60
C LYS A 25 -4.26 8.03 5.89
N SER A 26 -4.12 6.80 6.37
CA SER A 26 -2.81 6.18 6.62
C SER A 26 -2.06 5.97 5.30
N ILE A 27 -2.72 5.46 4.27
CA ILE A 27 -2.14 5.32 2.92
C ILE A 27 -1.64 6.67 2.40
N LYS A 28 -2.49 7.71 2.49
CA LYS A 28 -2.13 9.07 2.08
C LYS A 28 -0.89 9.57 2.83
N ASN A 29 -0.85 9.42 4.15
CA ASN A 29 0.30 9.83 4.98
C ASN A 29 1.58 9.08 4.60
N TYR A 30 1.49 7.77 4.33
CA TYR A 30 2.65 6.98 3.91
C TYR A 30 3.14 7.37 2.51
N GLU A 31 2.23 7.61 1.56
CA GLU A 31 2.59 8.04 0.21
C GLU A 31 3.18 9.45 0.17
N GLN A 32 2.83 10.32 1.13
CA GLN A 32 3.37 11.68 1.27
C GLN A 32 4.64 11.74 2.13
N GLY A 33 5.07 10.62 2.74
CA GLY A 33 6.21 10.61 3.66
C GLY A 33 5.95 11.27 5.02
N ILE A 34 4.70 11.59 5.33
CA ILE A 34 4.29 12.19 6.63
C ILE A 34 4.44 11.17 7.76
N ARG A 35 4.21 9.89 7.47
CA ARG A 35 4.40 8.78 8.42
C ARG A 35 5.17 7.64 7.77
N THR A 36 5.99 6.97 8.56
CA THR A 36 6.63 5.72 8.16
C THR A 36 5.64 4.57 8.32
N PRO A 37 5.35 3.79 7.26
CA PRO A 37 4.50 2.60 7.36
C PRO A 37 5.16 1.54 8.26
N PRO A 38 4.40 0.84 9.10
CA PRO A 38 4.94 -0.24 9.92
C PRO A 38 5.37 -1.42 9.04
N LYS A 39 6.30 -2.24 9.56
CA LYS A 39 6.86 -3.39 8.83
C LYS A 39 5.79 -4.35 8.30
N SER A 40 4.69 -4.57 9.04
CA SER A 40 3.58 -5.42 8.61
C SER A 40 2.90 -4.91 7.34
N VAL A 41 2.73 -3.59 7.19
CA VAL A 41 2.14 -2.97 6.00
C VAL A 41 3.05 -3.15 4.79
N LEU A 42 4.37 -2.99 4.98
CA LEU A 42 5.35 -3.22 3.92
C LEU A 42 5.35 -4.67 3.45
N MET A 43 5.38 -5.62 4.39
CA MET A 43 5.38 -7.05 4.08
C MET A 43 4.10 -7.48 3.34
N LEU A 44 2.95 -6.95 3.73
CA LEU A 44 1.68 -7.25 3.07
C LEU A 44 1.61 -6.63 1.67
N LEU A 45 2.12 -5.41 1.50
CA LEU A 45 2.23 -4.78 0.19
C LEU A 45 3.15 -5.57 -0.75
N GLU A 46 4.30 -6.05 -0.26
CA GLU A 46 5.21 -6.89 -1.05
C GLU A 46 4.55 -8.19 -1.49
N ARG A 47 3.78 -8.84 -0.62
CA ARG A 47 3.00 -10.05 -0.96
C ARG A 47 1.95 -9.77 -2.03
N LEU A 48 1.21 -8.67 -1.92
CA LEU A 48 0.21 -8.25 -2.91
C LEU A 48 0.83 -7.99 -4.28
N VAL A 49 2.01 -7.36 -4.32
CA VAL A 49 2.74 -7.12 -5.58
C VAL A 49 3.20 -8.43 -6.21
N LYS A 50 3.70 -9.39 -5.42
CA LYS A 50 4.15 -10.70 -5.94
C LYS A 50 3.00 -11.52 -6.52
N ASN A 51 1.85 -11.58 -5.86
CA ASN A 51 0.69 -12.36 -6.30
C ASN A 51 0.06 -11.89 -7.64
N LYS A 52 0.32 -10.65 -8.07
CA LYS A 52 -0.21 -10.11 -9.33
C LYS A 52 0.73 -10.32 -10.53
N GLY A 53 1.90 -10.90 -10.28
CA GLY A 53 2.92 -11.19 -11.29
C GLY A 53 2.92 -12.64 -11.79
N GLU A 54 1.94 -13.44 -11.38
CA GLU A 54 1.67 -14.81 -11.86
C GLU A 54 0.43 -14.82 -12.77
#